data_AF-D8LF65-F1
#
_entry.id   AF-D8LF65-F1
#
_cell.length_a   1.000
_cell.length_b   1.000
_cell.length_c   1.000
_cell.angle_alpha   90.00
_cell.angle_beta   90.00
_cell.angle_gamma   90.00
#
_symmetry.space_group_name_H-M   'P 1'
#
loop_
_entity.id
_entity.type
_entity.pdbx_description
1 polymer ?
#
loop_
_entity_poly.entity_id
_entity_poly.type
_entity_poly.pdbx_seq_one_letter_code
_entity_poly.pdbx_strand_id
1 'polypeptide(L)'
;MSTMDRAALIALFRSTDGANWKTNSNWDTDAELATWAGVEVNDEGRVVQLILPDNNLHGPIPEALGTLNELTHLSMSGNHLTGSIPRELAGLVKLQSLQLDGNRLTGPIPAARGALTGLRQGSMHDNKLTG
;
A
#
# COMPACT_ATOMS: atom_id res chain seq x y z
N MET A 1 5.84 8.22 -17.37
CA MET A 1 4.97 8.13 -16.19
C MET A 1 4.06 6.91 -16.34
N SER A 2 4.14 5.94 -15.42
CA SER A 2 3.21 4.81 -15.44
C SER A 2 1.80 5.29 -15.10
N THR A 3 0.90 5.23 -16.08
CA THR A 3 -0.52 5.55 -15.87
C THR A 3 -1.19 4.55 -14.93
N MET A 4 -0.70 3.32 -14.86
CA MET A 4 -1.20 2.27 -13.97
C MET A 4 -0.85 2.55 -12.51
N ASP A 5 0.39 2.95 -12.21
CA ASP A 5 0.82 3.23 -10.84
C ASP A 5 0.06 4.44 -10.29
N ARG A 6 -0.12 5.48 -11.11
CA ARG A 6 -0.95 6.64 -10.76
C ARG A 6 -2.39 6.21 -10.45
N ALA A 7 -3.00 5.36 -11.28
CA ALA A 7 -4.36 4.89 -11.04
C ALA A 7 -4.48 4.09 -9.74
N ALA A 8 -3.50 3.25 -9.41
CA ALA A 8 -3.46 2.50 -8.16
C ALA A 8 -3.36 3.41 -6.94
N LEU A 9 -2.51 4.45 -7.00
CA LEU A 9 -2.39 5.43 -5.92
C LEU A 9 -3.67 6.29 -5.79
N ILE A 10 -4.28 6.73 -6.89
CA ILE A 10 -5.58 7.43 -6.83
C ILE A 10 -6.67 6.54 -6.23
N ALA A 11 -6.69 5.24 -6.56
CA ALA A 11 -7.62 4.30 -5.95
C ALA A 11 -7.40 4.19 -4.43
N LEU A 12 -6.15 4.15 -3.97
CA LEU A 12 -5.82 4.22 -2.54
C LEU A 12 -6.36 5.50 -1.92
N PHE A 13 -6.02 6.66 -2.47
CA PHE A 13 -6.48 7.96 -1.98
C PHE A 13 -8.00 8.02 -1.83
N ARG A 14 -8.74 7.61 -2.86
CA ARG A 14 -10.20 7.70 -2.88
C ARG A 14 -10.87 6.65 -2.00
N SER A 15 -10.28 5.46 -1.87
CA SER A 15 -10.83 4.39 -1.03
C SER A 15 -10.55 4.59 0.45
N THR A 16 -9.52 5.37 0.81
CA THR A 16 -9.09 5.52 2.20
C THR A 16 -9.21 6.93 2.78
N ASP A 17 -10.16 7.70 2.25
CA ASP A 17 -10.49 9.05 2.74
C ASP A 17 -9.30 10.04 2.64
N GLY A 18 -8.65 10.02 1.48
CA GLY A 18 -7.46 10.79 1.13
C GLY A 18 -7.47 12.27 1.49
N ALA A 19 -8.62 12.91 1.39
CA ALA A 19 -8.79 14.33 1.71
C ALA A 19 -8.55 14.63 3.20
N ASN A 20 -8.70 13.63 4.08
CA ASN A 20 -8.56 13.76 5.55
C ASN A 20 -7.31 13.08 6.11
N TRP A 21 -6.37 12.66 5.25
CA TRP A 21 -5.07 12.19 5.69
C TRP A 21 -4.27 13.31 6.37
N LYS A 22 -3.37 12.96 7.28
CA LYS A 22 -2.49 13.97 7.93
C LYS A 22 -1.50 14.59 6.93
N THR A 23 -1.06 13.81 5.96
CA THR A 23 -0.14 14.21 4.91
C THR A 23 -0.59 13.59 3.59
N ASN A 24 -0.96 14.43 2.64
CA ASN A 24 -1.44 14.05 1.32
C ASN A 24 -0.94 14.99 0.20
N SER A 25 0.22 15.61 0.39
CA SER A 25 0.78 16.54 -0.59
C SER A 25 0.84 15.90 -1.98
N ASN A 26 0.29 16.61 -2.97
CA ASN A 26 0.21 16.25 -4.40
C ASN A 26 -0.68 15.05 -4.77
N TRP A 27 -1.33 14.38 -3.81
CA TRP A 27 -2.24 13.28 -4.09
C TRP A 27 -3.49 13.75 -4.88
N ASP A 28 -3.94 12.93 -5.83
CA ASP A 28 -5.05 13.22 -6.75
C ASP A 28 -4.89 14.54 -7.55
N THR A 29 -3.64 14.91 -7.85
CA THR A 29 -3.27 16.05 -8.72
C THR A 29 -2.50 15.60 -9.97
N ASP A 30 -2.25 16.51 -10.91
CA ASP A 30 -1.43 16.24 -12.11
C ASP A 30 0.09 16.24 -11.84
N ALA A 31 0.53 16.52 -10.60
CA ALA A 31 1.95 16.53 -10.24
C ALA A 31 2.62 15.17 -10.46
N GLU A 32 3.94 15.17 -10.67
CA GLU A 32 4.72 13.94 -10.90
C GLU A 32 4.68 13.01 -9.68
N LEU A 33 4.58 11.70 -9.88
CA LEU A 33 4.45 10.72 -8.78
C LEU A 33 5.60 10.80 -7.77
N ALA A 34 6.82 11.14 -8.22
CA ALA A 34 7.98 11.34 -7.35
C ALA A 34 7.80 12.48 -6.32
N THR A 35 6.84 13.37 -6.56
CA THR A 35 6.53 14.50 -5.67
C THR A 35 5.40 14.20 -4.69
N TRP A 36 4.75 13.04 -4.82
CA TRP A 36 3.64 12.66 -3.95
C TRP A 36 4.18 12.28 -2.58
N ALA A 37 3.55 12.78 -1.52
CA ALA A 37 3.99 12.47 -0.16
C ALA A 37 3.98 10.96 0.08
N GLY A 38 5.12 10.42 0.53
CA GLY A 38 5.28 9.01 0.84
C GLY A 38 5.54 8.11 -0.38
N VAL A 39 5.73 8.67 -1.57
CA VAL A 39 5.97 7.89 -2.81
C VAL A 39 7.42 8.05 -3.28
N GLU A 40 8.08 6.92 -3.53
CA GLU A 40 9.37 6.88 -4.22
C GLU A 40 9.21 6.12 -5.54
N VAL A 41 9.85 6.62 -6.61
CA VAL A 41 9.85 5.99 -7.93
C VAL A 41 11.28 5.68 -8.39
N ASN A 42 11.44 4.66 -9.24
CA ASN A 42 12.71 4.39 -9.94
C ASN A 42 12.91 5.33 -11.16
N ASP A 43 14.02 5.16 -11.86
CA ASP A 43 14.37 5.93 -13.07
C ASP A 43 13.35 5.80 -14.22
N GLU A 44 12.52 4.76 -14.20
CA GLU A 44 11.43 4.54 -15.17
C GLU A 44 10.11 5.22 -14.73
N GLY A 45 10.08 5.85 -13.57
CA GLY A 45 8.90 6.46 -12.97
C GLY A 45 7.87 5.43 -12.48
N ARG A 46 8.31 4.23 -12.08
CA ARG A 46 7.51 3.20 -11.42
C ARG A 46 7.66 3.29 -9.91
N VAL A 47 6.57 3.09 -9.17
CA VAL A 47 6.56 3.18 -7.70
C VAL A 47 7.34 2.01 -7.11
N VAL A 48 8.38 2.34 -6.34
CA VAL A 48 9.22 1.37 -5.63
C VAL A 48 9.02 1.38 -4.12
N GLN A 49 8.56 2.51 -3.55
CA GLN A 49 8.20 2.60 -2.14
C GLN A 49 6.91 3.40 -1.96
N LEU A 50 6.08 2.94 -1.02
CA LEU A 50 4.88 3.64 -0.55
C LEU A 50 4.86 3.62 0.98
N ILE A 51 5.10 4.78 1.58
CA ILE A 51 5.31 4.97 3.03
C ILE A 51 4.29 5.97 3.55
N LEU A 52 3.22 5.47 4.18
CA LEU A 52 2.11 6.25 4.75
C LEU A 52 1.80 5.83 6.21
N PRO A 53 2.80 5.69 7.11
CA PRO A 53 2.54 5.32 8.49
C PRO A 53 1.82 6.46 9.24
N ASP A 54 0.98 6.11 10.20
CA ASP A 54 0.30 7.03 11.12
C ASP A 54 -0.45 8.18 10.40
N ASN A 55 -0.96 7.94 9.20
CA ASN A 55 -1.42 8.99 8.29
C ASN A 55 -2.95 9.17 8.23
N ASN A 56 -3.68 8.56 9.16
CA ASN A 56 -5.14 8.66 9.29
C ASN A 56 -5.91 8.05 8.09
N LEU A 57 -5.35 7.02 7.44
CA LEU A 57 -6.04 6.29 6.38
C LEU A 57 -7.21 5.48 6.97
N HIS A 58 -8.41 5.61 6.39
CA HIS A 58 -9.61 4.86 6.77
C HIS A 58 -10.01 3.88 5.67
N GLY A 59 -11.03 3.03 5.85
CA GLY A 59 -11.53 2.20 4.75
C GLY A 59 -10.61 1.03 4.35
N PRO A 60 -10.86 0.39 3.19
CA PRO A 60 -10.16 -0.82 2.78
C PRO A 60 -8.86 -0.54 2.01
N ILE A 61 -7.95 -1.52 2.02
CA ILE A 61 -6.82 -1.54 1.08
C ILE A 61 -7.36 -1.94 -0.31
N PRO A 62 -7.18 -1.14 -1.37
CA PRO A 62 -7.71 -1.48 -2.69
C PRO A 62 -6.85 -2.54 -3.40
N GLU A 63 -7.50 -3.43 -4.13
CA GLU A 63 -6.84 -4.47 -4.96
C GLU A 63 -5.90 -3.89 -6.01
N ALA A 64 -6.16 -2.65 -6.46
CA ALA A 64 -5.35 -1.94 -7.45
C ALA A 64 -3.87 -1.78 -7.03
N LEU A 65 -3.56 -1.81 -5.73
CA LEU A 65 -2.17 -1.79 -5.25
C LEU A 65 -1.36 -3.01 -5.71
N GLY A 66 -2.01 -4.13 -6.05
CA GLY A 66 -1.33 -5.29 -6.65
C GLY A 66 -0.76 -5.04 -8.05
N THR A 67 -1.05 -3.89 -8.67
CA THR A 67 -0.47 -3.50 -9.98
C THR A 67 0.89 -2.81 -9.86
N LEU A 68 1.32 -2.46 -8.64
CA LEU A 68 2.62 -1.82 -8.37
C LEU A 68 3.75 -2.86 -8.41
N ASN A 69 3.98 -3.45 -9.59
CA ASN A 69 4.89 -4.58 -9.78
C ASN A 69 6.37 -4.31 -9.42
N GLU A 70 6.78 -3.04 -9.35
CA GLU A 70 8.11 -2.61 -8.91
C GLU A 70 8.21 -2.32 -7.40
N LEU A 71 7.10 -2.44 -6.66
CA LEU A 71 7.05 -2.11 -5.24
C LEU A 71 7.92 -3.04 -4.42
N THR A 72 8.80 -2.45 -3.62
CA THR A 72 9.72 -3.15 -2.70
C THR A 72 9.34 -2.92 -1.24
N HIS A 73 8.79 -1.75 -0.92
CA HIS A 73 8.41 -1.37 0.44
C HIS A 73 7.00 -0.80 0.48
N LEU A 74 6.14 -1.40 1.30
CA LEU A 74 4.79 -0.91 1.59
C LEU A 74 4.63 -0.78 3.10
N SER A 75 4.44 0.46 3.57
CA SER A 75 4.12 0.75 4.96
C SER A 75 2.86 1.60 5.07
N MET A 76 1.87 1.05 5.77
CA MET A 76 0.63 1.74 6.15
C MET A 76 0.30 1.43 7.62
N SER A 77 1.33 1.24 8.45
CA SER A 77 1.17 0.97 9.88
C SER A 77 0.52 2.14 10.62
N GLY A 78 -0.13 1.86 11.75
CA GLY A 78 -0.71 2.91 12.61
C GLY A 78 -1.89 3.67 11.99
N ASN A 79 -2.63 3.03 11.08
CA ASN A 79 -3.79 3.63 10.42
C ASN A 79 -5.11 3.04 10.94
N HIS A 80 -6.20 3.35 10.25
CA HIS A 80 -7.54 2.88 10.57
C HIS A 80 -8.11 2.01 9.44
N LEU A 81 -7.24 1.30 8.72
CA LEU A 81 -7.60 0.43 7.61
C LEU A 81 -8.48 -0.74 8.08
N THR A 82 -9.46 -1.11 7.27
CA THR A 82 -10.49 -2.13 7.54
C THR A 82 -10.60 -3.11 6.38
N GLY A 83 -11.45 -4.13 6.50
CA GLY A 83 -11.59 -5.17 5.48
C GLY A 83 -10.42 -6.15 5.48
N SER A 84 -10.24 -6.89 4.39
CA SER A 84 -9.17 -7.89 4.25
C SER A 84 -7.96 -7.35 3.53
N ILE A 85 -6.80 -7.97 3.75
CA ILE A 85 -5.62 -7.76 2.91
C ILE A 85 -5.92 -8.33 1.51
N PRO A 86 -5.87 -7.55 0.43
CA PRO A 86 -6.14 -8.05 -0.92
C PRO A 86 -5.13 -9.13 -1.32
N ARG A 87 -5.62 -10.21 -1.95
CA ARG A 87 -4.75 -11.30 -2.43
C ARG A 87 -3.80 -10.83 -3.53
N GLU A 88 -4.15 -9.75 -4.22
CA GLU A 88 -3.38 -9.13 -5.29
C GLU A 88 -2.04 -8.59 -4.76
N LEU A 89 -1.98 -8.19 -3.47
CA LEU A 89 -0.71 -7.84 -2.82
C LEU A 89 0.24 -9.04 -2.71
N ALA A 90 -0.29 -10.26 -2.62
CA ALA A 90 0.54 -11.45 -2.67
C ALA A 90 1.17 -11.67 -4.05
N GLY A 91 0.74 -10.97 -5.12
CA GLY A 91 1.35 -11.02 -6.44
C GLY A 91 2.58 -10.12 -6.62
N LEU A 92 2.90 -9.28 -5.63
CA LEU A 92 4.02 -8.33 -5.69
C LEU A 92 5.36 -9.04 -5.42
N VAL A 93 5.91 -9.69 -6.45
CA VAL A 93 7.12 -10.54 -6.35
C VAL A 93 8.38 -9.80 -5.91
N LYS A 94 8.43 -8.47 -6.04
CA LYS A 94 9.54 -7.61 -5.62
C LYS A 94 9.38 -7.07 -4.19
N LEU A 95 8.25 -7.31 -3.54
CA LEU A 95 7.97 -6.79 -2.22
C LEU A 95 8.87 -7.45 -1.17
N GLN A 96 9.65 -6.61 -0.48
CA GLN A 96 10.62 -7.02 0.54
C GLN A 96 10.15 -6.64 1.94
N SER A 97 9.39 -5.55 2.07
CA SER A 97 8.85 -5.08 3.34
C SER A 97 7.35 -4.78 3.24
N LEU A 98 6.57 -5.37 4.14
CA LEU A 98 5.13 -5.14 4.28
C LEU A 98 4.79 -4.86 5.74
N GLN A 99 4.40 -3.62 6.03
CA GLN A 99 4.05 -3.14 7.36
C GLN A 99 2.60 -2.66 7.36
N LEU A 100 1.73 -3.42 8.03
CA LEU A 100 0.30 -3.16 8.17
C LEU A 100 -0.14 -3.20 9.65
N ASP A 101 0.81 -3.24 10.58
CA ASP A 101 0.52 -3.26 12.02
C ASP A 101 -0.28 -2.06 12.51
N GLY A 102 -1.01 -2.24 13.62
CA GLY A 102 -1.79 -1.16 14.24
C GLY A 102 -2.94 -0.67 13.35
N ASN A 103 -3.67 -1.59 12.74
CA ASN A 103 -4.84 -1.32 11.90
C ASN A 103 -6.07 -2.11 12.40
N ARG A 104 -7.17 -2.10 11.63
CA ARG A 104 -8.42 -2.83 11.93
C ARG A 104 -8.73 -3.87 10.86
N LEU A 105 -7.69 -4.41 10.21
CA LEU A 105 -7.81 -5.41 9.16
C LEU A 105 -8.35 -6.73 9.73
N THR A 106 -9.07 -7.47 8.89
CA THR A 106 -9.82 -8.69 9.22
C THR A 106 -9.62 -9.76 8.16
N GLY A 107 -10.05 -10.99 8.44
CA GLY A 107 -9.97 -12.08 7.48
C GLY A 107 -8.57 -12.70 7.38
N PRO A 108 -8.37 -13.64 6.42
CA PRO A 108 -7.15 -14.43 6.35
C PRO A 108 -5.96 -13.60 5.86
N ILE A 109 -4.78 -13.94 6.35
CA ILE A 109 -3.52 -13.50 5.73
C ILE A 109 -3.42 -14.19 4.35
N PRO A 110 -3.30 -13.45 3.24
CA PRO A 110 -3.24 -14.06 1.91
C PRO A 110 -2.12 -15.10 1.82
N ALA A 111 -2.48 -16.35 1.59
CA ALA A 111 -1.52 -17.45 1.52
C ALA A 111 -0.66 -17.30 0.27
N ALA A 112 0.59 -16.90 0.48
CA ALA A 112 1.59 -16.81 -0.57
C ALA A 112 2.13 -18.19 -0.92
N ARG A 113 1.43 -18.96 -1.76
CA ARG A 113 2.00 -20.22 -2.28
C ARG A 113 3.14 -20.00 -3.29
N GLY A 114 3.66 -18.79 -3.45
CA GLY A 114 4.85 -18.54 -4.30
C GLY A 114 5.47 -17.14 -4.33
N ALA A 115 4.89 -16.10 -3.71
CA ALA A 115 5.25 -14.72 -4.06
C ALA A 115 5.58 -13.76 -2.90
N LEU A 116 5.46 -14.17 -1.63
CA LEU A 116 6.13 -13.51 -0.49
C LEU A 116 7.50 -14.14 -0.16
N THR A 117 8.06 -14.94 -1.07
CA THR A 117 9.42 -15.50 -0.92
C THR A 117 10.50 -14.42 -0.88
N GLY A 118 10.23 -13.23 -1.42
CA GLY A 118 11.08 -12.04 -1.32
C GLY A 118 10.88 -11.21 -0.05
N LEU A 119 9.82 -11.47 0.74
CA LEU A 119 9.51 -10.70 1.93
C LEU A 119 10.55 -11.00 3.02
N ARG A 120 11.34 -9.99 3.35
CA ARG A 120 12.35 -10.03 4.41
C ARG A 120 11.77 -9.57 5.74
N GLN A 121 10.78 -8.68 5.68
CA GLN A 121 10.16 -8.08 6.85
C GLN A 121 8.64 -7.98 6.64
N GLY A 122 7.87 -8.66 7.47
CA GLY A 122 6.42 -8.59 7.49
C GLY A 122 5.93 -8.27 8.90
N SER A 123 5.13 -7.22 9.06
CA SER A 123 4.50 -6.84 10.33
C SER A 123 3.02 -6.59 10.12
N MET A 124 2.18 -7.35 10.83
CA MET A 124 0.72 -7.26 10.75
C MET A 124 0.06 -7.44 12.13
N HIS A 125 0.82 -7.30 13.21
CA HIS A 125 0.29 -7.38 14.57
C HIS A 125 -0.69 -6.23 14.85
N ASP A 126 -1.41 -6.27 15.97
CA ASP A 126 -2.41 -5.25 16.32
C ASP A 126 -3.44 -5.01 15.20
N ASN A 127 -3.93 -6.13 14.65
CA ASN A 127 -5.06 -6.22 13.72
C ASN A 127 -6.04 -7.30 14.22
N LYS A 128 -7.10 -7.57 13.45
CA LYS A 128 -8.11 -8.63 13.70
C LYS A 128 -8.01 -9.75 12.65
N LEU A 129 -6.80 -10.02 12.15
CA LEU A 129 -6.53 -11.03 11.14
C LEU A 129 -6.74 -12.44 11.69
N THR A 130 -7.16 -13.35 10.82
CA THR A 130 -7.33 -14.78 11.12
C THR A 130 -6.28 -15.61 10.38
N GLY A 131 -5.87 -16.72 10.97
CA GLY A 131 -4.97 -17.70 10.37
C GLY A 131 -5.72 -18.80 9.63
#